data_AF-A0A6J7ZGD7-F1
#
_entry.id   AF-A0A6J7ZGD7-F1
#
_cell.length_a   1.000
_cell.length_b   1.000
_cell.length_c   1.000
_cell.angle_alpha   90.00
_cell.angle_beta   90.00
_cell.angle_gamma   90.00
#
_symmetry.space_group_name_H-M   'P 1'
#
loop_
_entity.id
_entity.type
_entity.pdbx_description
1 polymer ?
#
loop_
_entity_poly.entity_id
_entity_poly.type
_entity_poly.pdbx_seq_one_letter_code
_entity_poly.pdbx_strand_id
1 'polypeptide(L)'
;MAKLTTEQLIYLLYARAYTAKDTVTKGTVKSYLAREWKEKADQIYDALQTQELIKQASKGRFYVTEQGLQALVTNLATTDYEFSSVKGPKVLNTLLICIKQAANFHSQVNSFDQMSFDEFLEKFKMLYLKVRQKQELRGVVAIHSKEICDEFMEINPISPKKLSQYFDLLKSNGNIFAVDEKGQELIQWVE
;
A
#
# COMPACT_ATOMS: atom_id res chain seq x y z
N MET A 1 10.53 -2.11 21.17
CA MET A 1 10.71 -1.23 20.00
C MET A 1 10.74 0.21 20.50
N ALA A 2 11.75 1.00 20.13
CA ALA A 2 11.86 2.37 20.65
C ALA A 2 10.80 3.29 20.00
N LYS A 3 9.93 3.87 20.82
CA LYS A 3 8.99 4.91 20.38
C LYS A 3 9.75 6.23 20.31
N LEU A 4 9.88 6.80 19.11
CA LEU A 4 10.61 8.03 18.89
C LEU A 4 9.73 9.23 19.21
N THR A 5 10.28 10.22 19.91
CA THR A 5 9.63 11.55 19.98
C THR A 5 9.67 12.23 18.62
N THR A 6 8.84 13.25 18.42
CA THR A 6 8.80 14.06 17.19
C THR A 6 10.19 14.63 16.85
N GLU A 7 10.93 15.09 17.86
CA GLU A 7 12.26 15.65 17.70
C GLU A 7 13.30 14.59 17.32
N GLN A 8 13.25 13.41 17.95
CA GLN A 8 14.11 12.28 17.62
C GLN A 8 13.86 11.78 16.19
N LEU A 9 12.59 11.69 15.78
CA LEU A 9 12.22 11.32 14.41
C LEU A 9 12.77 12.33 13.39
N ILE A 10 12.57 13.63 13.63
CA ILE A 10 13.08 14.67 12.73
C ILE A 10 14.61 14.66 12.67
N TYR A 11 15.27 14.47 13.81
CA TYR A 11 16.73 14.38 13.84
C TYR A 11 17.23 13.23 12.96
N LEU A 12 16.61 12.05 13.07
CA LEU A 12 16.93 10.90 12.23
C LEU A 12 16.60 11.12 10.75
N LEU A 13 15.48 11.77 10.43
CA LEU A 13 15.12 12.13 9.05
C LEU A 13 16.16 13.06 8.42
N TYR A 14 16.59 14.10 9.13
CA TYR A 14 17.65 14.99 8.64
C TYR A 14 19.00 14.28 8.55
N ALA A 15 19.35 13.46 9.54
CA ALA A 15 20.55 12.64 9.47
C ALA A 15 20.55 11.79 8.21
N ARG A 16 19.44 11.11 7.91
CA ARG A 16 19.29 10.26 6.72
C ARG A 16 19.31 11.05 5.41
N ALA A 17 18.61 12.18 5.34
CA ALA A 17 18.50 12.99 4.13
C ALA A 17 19.83 13.66 3.72
N TYR A 18 20.67 14.01 4.71
CA TYR A 18 21.94 14.69 4.49
C TYR A 18 23.17 13.80 4.70
N THR A 19 22.99 12.48 4.78
CA THR A 19 24.11 11.54 4.74
C THR A 19 24.84 11.67 3.42
N ALA A 20 26.13 12.02 3.48
CA ALA A 20 27.02 12.10 2.34
C ALA A 20 28.20 11.15 2.56
N LYS A 21 28.42 10.21 1.63
CA LYS A 21 29.44 9.16 1.77
C LYS A 21 29.29 8.42 3.11
N ASP A 22 28.09 7.86 3.31
CA ASP A 22 27.69 7.01 4.44
C ASP A 22 27.67 7.65 5.83
N THR A 23 28.08 8.90 5.97
CA THR A 23 28.09 9.61 7.26
C THR A 23 27.53 11.04 7.15
N VAL A 24 27.13 11.61 8.28
CA VAL A 24 26.66 12.98 8.40
C VAL A 24 27.33 13.64 9.61
N THR A 25 27.45 14.98 9.59
CA THR A 25 28.00 15.72 10.74
C THR A 25 26.90 16.19 11.68
N LYS A 26 27.21 16.26 13.00
CA LYS A 26 26.30 16.88 13.99
C LYS A 26 25.91 18.30 13.60
N GLY A 27 26.87 19.07 13.08
CA GLY A 27 26.66 20.45 12.64
C GLY A 27 25.68 20.56 11.47
N THR A 28 25.78 19.65 10.49
CA THR A 28 24.84 19.59 9.35
C THR A 28 23.42 19.38 9.85
N VAL A 29 23.17 18.34 10.66
CA VAL A 29 21.82 18.06 11.18
C VAL A 29 21.30 19.23 12.02
N LYS A 30 22.12 19.75 12.95
CA LYS A 30 21.77 20.88 13.82
C LYS A 30 21.42 22.14 13.02
N SER A 31 22.03 22.38 11.85
CA SER A 31 21.75 23.57 11.04
C SER A 31 20.32 23.64 10.51
N TYR A 32 19.71 22.48 10.23
CA TYR A 32 18.35 22.34 9.67
C TYR A 32 17.23 22.21 10.71
N LEU A 33 17.57 21.97 11.98
CA LEU A 33 16.58 21.93 13.06
C LEU A 33 15.97 23.33 13.30
N ALA A 34 14.72 23.36 13.76
CA ALA A 34 14.11 24.58 14.27
C ALA A 34 14.91 25.15 15.46
N ARG A 35 14.85 26.46 15.67
CA ARG A 35 15.64 27.16 16.69
C ARG A 35 15.50 26.52 18.09
N GLU A 36 14.28 26.19 18.47
CA GLU A 36 13.93 25.54 19.75
C GLU A 36 14.59 24.18 19.95
N TRP A 37 14.91 23.48 18.85
CA TRP A 37 15.51 22.14 18.90
C TRP A 37 17.01 22.16 18.69
N LYS A 38 17.59 23.26 18.19
CA LYS A 38 19.05 23.41 18.07
C LYS A 38 19.75 23.29 19.41
N GLU A 39 19.16 23.84 20.47
CA GLU A 39 19.71 23.78 21.83
C GLU A 39 19.67 22.35 22.40
N LYS A 40 18.66 21.57 22.02
CA LYS A 40 18.49 20.17 22.44
C LYS A 40 19.19 19.16 21.53
N ALA A 41 19.80 19.60 20.44
CA ALA A 41 20.33 18.72 19.39
C ALA A 41 21.37 17.71 19.91
N ASP A 42 22.22 18.13 20.85
CA ASP A 42 23.24 17.26 21.42
C ASP A 42 22.63 16.21 22.38
N GLN A 43 21.62 16.60 23.18
CA GLN A 43 20.85 15.68 24.02
C GLN A 43 20.08 14.65 23.18
N ILE A 44 19.47 15.09 22.08
CA ILE A 44 18.77 14.19 21.14
C ILE A 44 19.77 13.21 20.52
N TYR A 45 20.95 13.68 20.11
CA TYR A 45 22.01 12.83 19.59
C TYR A 45 22.43 11.76 20.62
N ASP A 46 22.72 12.16 21.86
CA ASP A 46 23.18 11.23 22.89
C ASP A 46 22.10 10.18 23.23
N ALA A 47 20.83 10.60 23.26
CA ALA A 47 19.71 9.69 23.45
C ALA A 47 19.57 8.67 22.30
N LEU A 48 19.71 9.11 21.05
CA LEU A 48 19.66 8.24 19.87
C LEU A 48 20.85 7.28 19.82
N GLN A 49 22.03 7.74 20.26
CA GLN A 49 23.23 6.90 20.35
C GLN A 49 23.07 5.82 21.43
N THR A 50 22.52 6.19 22.58
CA THR A 50 22.23 5.25 23.69
C THR A 50 21.23 4.16 23.27
N GLN A 51 20.30 4.49 22.39
CA GLN A 51 19.33 3.55 21.81
C GLN A 51 19.90 2.76 20.62
N GLU A 52 21.18 2.92 20.30
CA GLU A 52 21.88 2.26 19.19
C GLU A 52 21.29 2.58 17.80
N LEU A 53 20.53 3.67 17.68
CA LEU A 53 19.90 4.09 16.42
C LEU A 53 20.86 4.88 15.54
N ILE A 54 21.88 5.47 16.15
CA ILE A 54 23.01 6.10 15.47
C ILE A 54 24.32 5.63 16.08
N LYS A 55 25.39 5.65 15.28
CA LYS A 55 26.72 5.29 15.75
C LYS A 55 27.74 6.29 15.25
N GLN A 56 28.65 6.66 16.15
CA GLN A 56 29.74 7.58 15.83
C GLN A 56 30.72 6.89 14.86
N ALA A 57 31.05 7.59 13.77
CA ALA A 57 32.07 7.15 12.81
C ALA A 57 33.42 7.81 13.11
N SER A 58 33.41 9.10 13.43
CA SER A 58 34.60 9.88 13.81
C SER A 58 34.20 11.11 14.61
N LYS A 59 35.17 11.96 15.00
CA LYS A 59 34.87 13.17 15.79
C LYS A 59 33.86 14.06 15.06
N GLY A 60 32.66 14.20 15.63
CA GLY A 60 31.57 15.00 15.08
C GLY A 60 30.84 14.40 13.86
N ARG A 61 31.19 13.18 13.42
CA ARG A 61 30.51 12.46 12.34
C ARG A 61 29.90 11.15 12.83
N PHE A 62 28.74 10.81 12.29
CA PHE A 62 28.00 9.61 12.65
C PHE A 62 27.23 9.07 11.45
N TYR A 63 26.67 7.87 11.59
CA TYR A 63 25.74 7.28 10.64
C TYR A 63 24.50 6.74 11.37
N VAL A 64 23.40 6.62 10.64
CA VAL A 64 22.17 5.97 11.12
C VAL A 64 22.35 4.47 10.94
N THR A 65 22.13 3.68 11.99
CA THR A 65 22.26 2.21 11.93
C THR A 65 21.06 1.60 11.19
N GLU A 66 21.15 0.32 10.82
CA GLU A 66 20.00 -0.41 10.27
C GLU A 66 18.81 -0.41 11.24
N GLN A 67 19.08 -0.60 12.53
CA GLN A 67 18.08 -0.49 13.60
C GLN A 67 17.48 0.92 13.67
N GLY A 68 18.29 1.97 13.50
CA GLY A 68 17.82 3.35 13.40
C GLY A 68 16.88 3.56 12.21
N LEU A 69 17.21 2.99 11.05
CA LEU A 69 16.36 3.05 9.87
C LEU A 69 15.04 2.29 10.08
N GLN A 70 15.10 1.08 10.64
CA GLN A 70 13.93 0.29 10.96
C GLN A 70 13.03 1.02 11.97
N ALA A 71 13.61 1.59 13.03
CA ALA A 71 12.87 2.38 14.01
C ALA A 71 12.18 3.58 13.34
N LEU A 72 12.85 4.28 12.43
CA LEU A 72 12.27 5.40 11.69
C LEU A 72 11.08 4.97 10.83
N VAL A 73 11.23 3.90 10.05
CA VAL A 73 10.14 3.38 9.19
C VAL A 73 8.96 2.89 10.04
N THR A 74 9.21 2.12 11.10
CA THR A 74 8.14 1.61 11.96
C THR A 74 7.40 2.74 12.67
N ASN A 75 8.12 3.73 13.21
CA ASN A 75 7.47 4.84 13.90
C ASN A 75 6.62 5.68 12.92
N LEU A 76 7.08 5.92 11.69
CA LEU A 76 6.26 6.58 10.66
C LEU A 76 4.97 5.82 10.33
N ALA A 77 5.02 4.48 10.37
CA ALA A 77 3.87 3.63 10.13
C ALA A 77 2.89 3.59 11.31
N THR A 78 3.38 3.60 12.55
CA THR A 78 2.55 3.32 13.74
C THR A 78 2.22 4.51 14.61
N THR A 79 2.87 5.66 14.39
CA THR A 79 2.69 6.86 15.21
C THR A 79 2.16 8.02 14.37
N ASP A 80 1.17 8.73 14.89
CA ASP A 80 0.62 9.94 14.28
C ASP A 80 1.44 11.15 14.72
N TYR A 81 2.53 11.39 14.00
CA TYR A 81 3.34 12.59 14.18
C TYR A 81 2.61 13.82 13.64
N GLU A 82 2.59 14.87 14.46
CA GLU A 82 2.13 16.20 14.07
C GLU A 82 3.24 17.21 14.32
N PHE A 83 3.60 17.95 13.28
CA PHE A 83 4.63 18.98 13.33
C PHE A 83 3.97 20.35 13.44
N SER A 84 4.28 21.08 14.52
CA SER A 84 3.72 22.38 14.85
C SER A 84 4.62 23.52 14.33
N SER A 85 4.43 23.99 13.09
CA SER A 85 4.95 25.32 12.68
C SER A 85 4.30 25.87 11.41
N VAL A 86 4.44 27.19 11.22
CA VAL A 86 3.77 28.00 10.20
C VAL A 86 4.33 27.71 8.80
N LYS A 87 3.47 27.17 7.94
CA LYS A 87 3.59 26.97 6.47
C LYS A 87 4.47 25.83 5.94
N GLY A 88 5.54 25.39 6.60
CA GLY A 88 6.31 24.19 6.16
C GLY A 88 5.73 22.87 6.70
N PRO A 89 5.61 22.75 8.03
CA PRO A 89 5.06 21.56 8.68
C PRO A 89 3.64 21.17 8.28
N LYS A 90 2.78 22.14 7.90
CA LYS A 90 1.42 21.84 7.41
C LYS A 90 1.44 20.93 6.18
N VAL A 91 2.27 21.24 5.19
CA VAL A 91 2.39 20.42 3.97
C VAL A 91 2.96 19.05 4.31
N LEU A 92 3.91 18.97 5.24
CA LEU A 92 4.54 17.71 5.65
C LEU A 92 3.56 16.82 6.43
N ASN A 93 2.74 17.39 7.32
CA ASN A 93 1.64 16.69 7.99
C ASN A 93 0.65 16.14 6.96
N THR A 94 0.22 16.98 6.00
CA THR A 94 -0.68 16.54 4.92
C THR A 94 -0.06 15.42 4.08
N LEU A 95 1.22 15.52 3.73
CA LEU A 95 1.93 14.48 2.99
C LEU A 95 1.95 13.15 3.77
N LEU A 96 2.23 13.17 5.07
CA LEU A 96 2.20 11.96 5.89
C LEU A 96 0.79 11.35 5.94
N ILE A 97 -0.25 12.16 6.09
CA ILE A 97 -1.64 11.71 6.04
C ILE A 97 -1.93 11.05 4.68
N CYS A 98 -1.57 11.70 3.58
CA CYS A 98 -1.78 11.16 2.24
C CYS A 98 -1.00 9.86 2.00
N ILE A 99 0.25 9.73 2.48
CA ILE A 99 1.04 8.50 2.38
C ILE A 99 0.38 7.36 3.18
N LYS A 100 -0.07 7.64 4.41
CA LYS A 100 -0.79 6.64 5.23
C LYS A 100 -2.10 6.21 4.57
N GLN A 101 -2.86 7.17 4.06
CA GLN A 101 -4.09 6.89 3.30
C GLN A 101 -3.79 6.08 2.05
N ALA A 102 -2.78 6.45 1.26
CA ALA A 102 -2.38 5.70 0.08
C ALA A 102 -1.94 4.27 0.43
N ALA A 103 -1.21 4.07 1.52
CA ALA A 103 -0.84 2.72 2.00
C ALA A 103 -2.08 1.90 2.41
N ASN A 104 -3.09 2.53 3.03
CA ASN A 104 -4.35 1.87 3.40
C ASN A 104 -5.27 1.61 2.19
N PHE A 105 -5.31 2.52 1.22
CA PHE A 105 -6.02 2.30 -0.04
C PHE A 105 -5.33 1.22 -0.87
N HIS A 106 -3.99 1.20 -0.93
CA HIS A 106 -3.24 0.16 -1.62
C HIS A 106 -3.30 -1.20 -0.92
N SER A 107 -3.45 -1.25 0.41
CA SER A 107 -3.74 -2.53 1.09
C SER A 107 -5.13 -3.05 0.74
N GLN A 108 -6.11 -2.17 0.53
CA GLN A 108 -7.37 -2.54 -0.11
C GLN A 108 -7.17 -2.98 -1.57
N VAL A 109 -6.37 -2.28 -2.38
CA VAL A 109 -5.99 -2.73 -3.75
C VAL A 109 -5.38 -4.13 -3.74
N ASN A 110 -4.50 -4.44 -2.77
CA ASN A 110 -3.92 -5.77 -2.60
C ASN A 110 -4.95 -6.82 -2.14
N SER A 111 -6.06 -6.42 -1.51
CA SER A 111 -7.16 -7.33 -1.18
C SER A 111 -7.98 -7.76 -2.42
N PHE A 112 -8.05 -6.92 -3.47
CA PHE A 112 -8.67 -7.31 -4.76
C PHE A 112 -7.89 -8.42 -5.49
N ASP A 113 -6.65 -8.71 -5.09
CA ASP A 113 -5.84 -9.80 -5.62
C ASP A 113 -5.78 -11.03 -4.69
N GLN A 114 -6.61 -11.12 -3.65
CA GLN A 114 -6.64 -12.29 -2.75
C GLN A 114 -7.51 -13.46 -3.22
N MET A 115 -8.51 -13.22 -4.07
CA MET A 115 -9.40 -14.28 -4.56
C MET A 115 -8.61 -15.34 -5.32
N SER A 116 -8.62 -16.60 -4.89
CA SER A 116 -7.99 -17.70 -5.62
C SER A 116 -8.81 -18.06 -6.87
N PHE A 117 -8.22 -18.83 -7.79
CA PHE A 117 -8.97 -19.30 -8.95
C PHE A 117 -10.12 -20.23 -8.55
N ASP A 118 -9.93 -21.10 -7.55
CA ASP A 118 -10.98 -22.00 -7.07
C ASP A 118 -12.15 -21.23 -6.45
N GLU A 119 -11.83 -20.19 -5.66
CA GLU A 119 -12.86 -19.31 -5.09
C GLU A 119 -13.60 -18.53 -6.17
N PHE A 120 -12.87 -18.05 -7.18
CA PHE A 120 -13.45 -17.41 -8.36
C PHE A 120 -14.39 -18.37 -9.11
N LEU A 121 -13.94 -19.61 -9.38
CA LEU A 121 -14.70 -20.61 -10.11
C LEU A 121 -16.05 -20.90 -9.43
N GLU A 122 -16.04 -21.15 -8.13
CA GLU A 122 -17.25 -21.41 -7.34
C GLU A 122 -18.21 -20.21 -7.38
N LYS A 123 -17.70 -19.00 -7.12
CA LYS A 123 -18.52 -17.79 -7.10
C LYS A 123 -19.09 -17.46 -8.48
N PHE A 124 -18.28 -17.60 -9.52
CA PHE A 124 -18.68 -17.30 -10.89
C PHE A 124 -19.72 -18.31 -11.38
N LYS A 125 -19.55 -19.61 -11.06
CA LYS A 125 -20.55 -20.64 -11.35
C LYS A 125 -21.88 -20.37 -10.67
N MET A 126 -21.87 -19.98 -9.39
CA MET A 126 -23.08 -19.60 -8.66
C MET A 126 -23.79 -18.41 -9.30
N LEU A 127 -23.04 -17.38 -9.69
CA LEU A 127 -23.60 -16.22 -10.39
C LEU A 127 -24.20 -16.63 -11.74
N TYR A 128 -23.47 -17.41 -12.53
CA TYR A 128 -23.93 -17.91 -13.82
C TYR A 128 -25.25 -18.68 -13.71
N LEU A 129 -25.35 -19.63 -12.77
CA LEU A 129 -26.57 -20.42 -12.58
C LEU A 129 -27.77 -19.54 -12.16
N LYS A 130 -27.52 -18.53 -11.32
CA LYS A 130 -28.55 -17.57 -10.91
C LYS A 130 -29.05 -16.72 -12.09
N VAL A 131 -28.14 -16.22 -12.92
CA VAL A 131 -28.49 -15.45 -14.14
C VAL A 131 -29.26 -16.34 -15.12
N ARG A 132 -28.77 -17.56 -15.35
CA ARG A 132 -29.42 -18.57 -16.21
C ARG A 132 -30.85 -18.85 -15.76
N GLN A 133 -31.06 -19.16 -14.48
CA GLN A 133 -32.40 -19.44 -13.94
C GLN A 133 -33.35 -18.25 -14.12
N LYS A 134 -32.87 -17.02 -13.89
CA LYS A 134 -33.66 -15.80 -14.08
C LYS A 134 -34.06 -15.58 -15.54
N GLN A 135 -33.18 -15.94 -16.48
CA GLN A 135 -33.42 -15.85 -17.91
C GLN A 135 -34.32 -16.97 -18.43
N GLU A 136 -34.16 -18.21 -17.94
CA GLU A 136 -35.04 -19.35 -18.25
C GLU A 136 -36.50 -19.07 -17.90
N LEU A 137 -36.76 -18.42 -16.76
CA LEU A 137 -38.11 -17.97 -16.37
C LEU A 137 -38.73 -16.98 -17.37
N ARG A 138 -37.92 -16.32 -18.20
CA ARG A 138 -38.35 -15.38 -19.26
C ARG A 138 -38.41 -16.04 -20.64
N GLY A 139 -38.06 -17.32 -20.75
CA GLY A 139 -38.14 -18.11 -21.99
C GLY A 139 -36.99 -17.92 -22.98
N VAL A 140 -35.96 -17.13 -22.64
CA VAL A 140 -34.77 -16.92 -23.50
C VAL A 140 -33.53 -16.95 -22.63
N VAL A 141 -32.54 -17.79 -22.98
CA VAL A 141 -31.25 -17.89 -22.29
C VAL A 141 -30.15 -17.40 -23.21
N ALA A 142 -29.56 -16.27 -22.87
CA ALA A 142 -28.44 -15.65 -23.55
C ALA A 142 -27.60 -14.88 -22.52
N ILE A 143 -26.49 -15.46 -22.08
CA ILE A 143 -25.63 -14.86 -21.06
C ILE A 143 -24.43 -14.22 -21.75
N HIS A 144 -24.37 -12.89 -21.72
CA HIS A 144 -23.28 -12.13 -22.31
C HIS A 144 -22.08 -12.07 -21.35
N SER A 145 -20.87 -12.34 -21.85
CA SER A 145 -19.67 -12.35 -21.02
C SER A 145 -19.41 -11.01 -20.35
N LYS A 146 -19.62 -9.91 -21.08
CA LYS A 146 -19.44 -8.56 -20.55
C LYS A 146 -20.37 -8.29 -19.36
N GLU A 147 -21.65 -8.59 -19.50
CA GLU A 147 -22.66 -8.31 -18.48
C GLU A 147 -22.41 -9.14 -17.20
N ILE A 148 -22.10 -10.43 -17.35
CA ILE A 148 -21.85 -11.28 -16.19
C ILE A 148 -20.52 -10.95 -15.51
N CYS A 149 -19.49 -10.52 -16.25
CA CYS A 149 -18.23 -10.05 -15.70
C CYS A 149 -18.41 -8.73 -14.95
N ASP A 150 -19.21 -7.80 -15.48
CA ASP A 150 -19.55 -6.54 -14.83
C ASP A 150 -20.32 -6.81 -13.52
N GLU A 151 -21.36 -7.68 -13.54
CA GLU A 151 -22.11 -8.07 -12.34
C GLU A 151 -21.21 -8.79 -11.32
N PHE A 152 -20.24 -9.59 -11.77
CA PHE A 152 -19.28 -10.24 -10.88
C PHE A 152 -18.38 -9.24 -10.15
N MET A 153 -17.90 -8.19 -10.83
CA MET A 153 -17.06 -7.13 -10.25
C MET A 153 -17.82 -6.24 -9.26
N GLU A 154 -19.12 -6.02 -9.47
CA GLU A 154 -19.95 -5.26 -8.53
C GLU A 154 -20.11 -5.97 -7.19
N ILE A 155 -20.15 -7.31 -7.21
CA ILE A 155 -20.42 -8.14 -6.03
C ILE A 155 -19.14 -8.57 -5.32
N ASN A 156 -18.02 -8.66 -6.05
CA ASN A 156 -16.79 -9.26 -5.54
C ASN A 156 -15.58 -8.33 -5.66
N PRO A 157 -14.71 -8.28 -4.64
CA PRO A 157 -13.45 -7.57 -4.73
C PRO A 157 -12.47 -8.37 -5.62
N ILE A 158 -12.48 -8.08 -6.92
CA ILE A 158 -11.50 -8.58 -7.90
C ILE A 158 -11.03 -7.45 -8.81
N SER A 159 -9.74 -7.44 -9.18
CA SER A 159 -9.22 -6.47 -10.14
C SER A 159 -9.65 -6.83 -11.58
N PRO A 160 -9.91 -5.86 -12.48
CA PRO A 160 -10.31 -6.15 -13.87
C PRO A 160 -9.31 -7.04 -14.61
N LYS A 161 -8.01 -6.82 -14.36
CA LYS A 161 -6.93 -7.62 -14.95
C LYS A 161 -7.00 -9.08 -14.49
N LYS A 162 -7.21 -9.32 -13.19
CA LYS A 162 -7.29 -10.67 -12.61
C LYS A 162 -8.56 -11.40 -13.04
N LEU A 163 -9.68 -10.68 -13.11
CA LEU A 163 -10.92 -11.20 -13.69
C LEU A 163 -10.71 -11.67 -15.13
N SER A 164 -10.09 -10.83 -15.98
CA SER A 164 -9.78 -11.22 -17.37
C SER A 164 -8.94 -12.49 -17.42
N GLN A 165 -7.88 -12.57 -16.61
CA GLN A 165 -7.01 -13.76 -16.54
C GLN A 165 -7.77 -15.03 -16.14
N TYR A 166 -8.63 -14.94 -15.11
CA TYR A 166 -9.41 -16.09 -14.66
C TYR A 166 -10.53 -16.46 -15.62
N PHE A 167 -11.12 -15.48 -16.29
CA PHE A 167 -12.12 -15.73 -17.32
C PHE A 167 -11.50 -16.44 -18.54
N ASP A 168 -10.32 -16.03 -18.97
CA ASP A 168 -9.56 -16.75 -20.01
C ASP A 168 -9.20 -18.17 -19.56
N LEU A 169 -8.88 -18.35 -18.27
CA LEU A 169 -8.60 -19.66 -17.68
C LEU A 169 -9.86 -20.55 -17.64
N LEU A 170 -11.06 -20.00 -17.44
CA LEU A 170 -12.30 -20.76 -17.58
C LEU A 170 -12.49 -21.30 -19.01
N LYS A 171 -12.20 -20.46 -20.02
CA LYS A 171 -12.28 -20.87 -21.43
C LYS A 171 -11.25 -21.96 -21.74
N SER A 172 -9.99 -21.76 -21.34
CA SER A 172 -8.91 -22.71 -21.64
C SER A 172 -9.08 -24.06 -20.94
N ASN A 173 -9.63 -24.06 -19.72
CA ASN A 173 -9.91 -25.28 -18.97
C ASN A 173 -11.19 -25.99 -19.44
N GLY A 174 -11.94 -25.41 -20.39
CA GLY A 174 -13.19 -25.96 -20.89
C GLY A 174 -14.35 -25.87 -19.91
N ASN A 175 -14.27 -25.03 -18.88
CA ASN A 175 -15.38 -24.78 -17.94
C ASN A 175 -16.50 -23.98 -18.60
N ILE A 176 -16.16 -23.12 -19.56
CA ILE A 176 -17.11 -22.34 -20.35
C ILE A 176 -16.78 -22.43 -21.82
N PHE A 177 -17.83 -22.45 -22.64
CA PHE A 177 -17.76 -22.24 -24.07
C PHE A 177 -18.20 -20.81 -24.38
N ALA A 178 -17.47 -20.12 -25.25
CA ALA A 178 -17.76 -18.75 -25.66
C ALA A 178 -17.99 -18.67 -27.17
N VAL A 179 -19.06 -17.99 -27.59
CA VAL A 179 -19.44 -17.80 -28.99
C VAL A 179 -19.66 -16.32 -29.25
N ASP A 180 -18.99 -15.78 -30.27
CA ASP A 180 -19.24 -14.43 -30.73
C ASP A 180 -20.41 -14.40 -31.72
N GLU A 181 -21.50 -13.71 -31.34
CA GLU A 181 -22.61 -13.42 -32.23
C GLU A 181 -22.76 -11.90 -32.37
N LYS A 182 -22.60 -11.38 -33.60
CA LYS A 182 -22.79 -9.95 -33.94
C LYS A 182 -22.03 -8.96 -33.03
N GLY A 183 -20.82 -9.35 -32.61
CA GLY A 183 -19.96 -8.51 -31.75
C GLY A 183 -20.33 -8.55 -30.27
N GLN A 184 -21.18 -9.50 -29.86
CA GLN A 184 -21.47 -9.81 -28.47
C GLN A 184 -21.06 -11.25 -28.17
N GLU A 185 -20.13 -11.42 -27.23
CA GLU A 185 -19.69 -12.75 -26.78
C GLU A 185 -20.73 -13.32 -25.81
N LEU A 186 -21.31 -14.45 -26.19
CA LEU A 186 -22.19 -15.27 -25.37
C LEU A 186 -21.39 -16.39 -24.72
N ILE A 187 -21.71 -16.71 -23.48
CA ILE A 187 -21.09 -17.82 -22.76
C ILE A 187 -22.10 -18.89 -22.38
N GLN A 188 -21.62 -20.14 -22.40
CA GLN A 188 -22.32 -21.29 -21.89
C GLN A 188 -21.42 -22.07 -20.94
N TRP A 189 -21.91 -22.36 -19.75
CA TRP A 189 -21.23 -23.24 -18.81
C TRP A 189 -21.26 -24.68 -19.32
N VAL A 190 -20.11 -25.36 -19.26
CA VAL A 190 -19.97 -26.77 -19.63
C VAL A 190 -20.19 -27.61 -18.36
N GLU A 191 -21.17 -28.51 -18.40
CA GLU A 191 -21.49 -29.44 -17.29
C GLU A 191 -20.53 -30.62 -17.22
#